data_AF-A0A7I3ZDC1-F1
#
_entry.id   AF-A0A7I3ZDC1-F1
#
_cell.length_a   1.000
_cell.length_b   1.000
_cell.length_c   1.000
_cell.angle_alpha   90.00
_cell.angle_beta   90.00
_cell.angle_gamma   90.00
#
_symmetry.space_group_name_H-M   'P 1'
#
loop_
_entity.id
_entity.type
_entity.pdbx_description
1 polymer ?
#
loop_
_entity_poly.entity_id
_entity_poly.type
_entity_poly.pdbx_seq_one_letter_code
_entity_poly.pdbx_strand_id
1 'polypeptide(L)'
;MVREAFVAAFGIRPVDEEVVAAGMKKLDQVLDVYEAHLAKGTKYLAGDDFSLADLFHTVYMNWMKSARPELLEKRPHLSAWIHDITTRPAFLRCLQLDWENASPIQ
;
A
#
# COMPACT_ATOMS: atom_id res chain seq x y z
N MET A 1 -11.76 7.55 5.91
CA MET A 1 -10.31 7.37 5.75
C MET A 1 -9.95 7.00 4.31
N VAL A 2 -10.00 5.72 3.89
CA VAL A 2 -9.74 5.35 2.48
C VAL A 2 -10.72 6.00 1.52
N ARG A 3 -12.03 5.98 1.85
CA ARG A 3 -13.09 6.63 1.05
C ARG A 3 -12.92 8.14 0.87
N GLU A 4 -12.38 8.85 1.86
CA GLU A 4 -12.23 10.31 1.82
C GLU A 4 -11.04 10.72 0.95
N ALA A 5 -9.90 10.04 1.13
CA ALA A 5 -8.72 10.23 0.29
C ALA A 5 -8.96 9.82 -1.18
N PHE A 6 -9.75 8.77 -1.42
CA PHE A 6 -10.15 8.36 -2.78
C PHE A 6 -11.11 9.37 -3.42
N VAL A 7 -12.15 9.85 -2.72
CA VAL A 7 -13.15 10.78 -3.28
C VAL A 7 -12.57 12.19 -3.51
N ALA A 8 -11.68 12.65 -2.63
CA ALA A 8 -11.00 13.94 -2.77
C ALA A 8 -10.06 13.98 -3.99
N ALA A 9 -9.37 12.87 -4.28
CA ALA A 9 -8.50 12.75 -5.46
C ALA A 9 -9.27 12.90 -6.79
N PHE A 10 -10.59 12.70 -6.79
CA PHE A 10 -11.47 12.91 -7.95
C PHE A 10 -12.22 14.25 -7.92
N GLY A 11 -11.97 15.15 -6.95
CA GLY A 11 -12.54 16.50 -6.93
C GLY A 11 -14.05 16.58 -6.71
N ILE A 12 -14.69 15.51 -6.24
CA ILE A 12 -16.17 15.41 -6.17
C ILE A 12 -16.74 16.26 -5.02
N ARG A 13 -15.99 16.48 -3.93
CA ARG A 13 -16.36 17.36 -2.79
C ARG A 13 -15.12 17.88 -2.04
N PRO A 14 -15.26 18.99 -1.28
CA PRO A 14 -14.21 19.49 -0.38
C PRO A 14 -13.84 18.45 0.69
N VAL A 15 -12.56 18.46 1.07
CA VAL A 15 -11.96 17.55 2.05
C VAL A 15 -12.38 17.95 3.46
N ASP A 16 -12.85 16.99 4.24
CA ASP A 16 -13.05 17.17 5.68
C ASP A 16 -11.74 16.89 6.42
N GLU A 17 -11.06 17.97 6.82
CA GLU A 17 -9.74 17.90 7.48
C GLU A 17 -9.80 17.15 8.83
N GLU A 18 -10.91 17.20 9.57
CA GLU A 18 -11.05 16.46 10.83
C GLU A 18 -11.11 14.95 10.57
N VAL A 19 -11.86 14.55 9.53
CA VAL A 19 -11.97 13.14 9.13
C VAL A 19 -10.63 12.63 8.58
N VAL A 20 -9.89 13.46 7.83
CA VAL A 20 -8.54 13.12 7.38
C VAL A 20 -7.60 12.94 8.57
N ALA A 21 -7.54 13.88 9.51
CA ALA A 21 -6.68 13.79 10.69
C ALA A 21 -6.97 12.54 11.54
N ALA A 22 -8.25 12.28 11.83
CA ALA A 22 -8.67 11.09 12.56
C ALA A 22 -8.33 9.79 11.81
N GLY A 23 -8.46 9.81 10.48
CA GLY A 23 -8.03 8.73 9.61
C GLY A 23 -6.51 8.49 9.69
N MET A 24 -5.72 9.54 9.48
CA MET A 24 -4.26 9.46 9.52
C MET A 24 -3.75 8.87 10.84
N LYS A 25 -4.35 9.24 11.98
CA LYS A 25 -3.99 8.65 13.28
C LYS A 25 -4.24 7.14 13.34
N LYS A 26 -5.38 6.67 12.81
CA LYS A 26 -5.70 5.23 12.75
C LYS A 26 -4.78 4.51 11.78
N LEU A 27 -4.50 5.11 10.63
CA LEU A 27 -3.58 4.56 9.65
C LEU A 27 -2.19 4.38 10.24
N ASP A 28 -1.71 5.36 11.01
CA ASP A 28 -0.41 5.28 11.68
C ASP A 28 -0.30 4.04 12.59
N GLN A 29 -1.33 3.83 13.42
CA GLN A 29 -1.43 2.65 14.30
C GLN A 29 -1.47 1.34 13.53
N VAL A 30 -2.19 1.31 12.39
CA VAL A 30 -2.23 0.13 11.53
C VAL A 30 -0.84 -0.15 10.98
N LEU A 31 -0.14 0.84 10.43
CA LEU A 31 1.20 0.64 9.88
C LEU A 31 2.21 0.19 10.93
N ASP A 32 2.05 0.62 12.19
CA ASP A 32 2.87 0.13 13.31
C ASP A 32 2.67 -1.36 13.59
N VAL A 33 1.46 -1.90 13.36
CA VAL A 33 1.21 -3.35 13.45
C VAL A 33 1.98 -4.10 12.37
N TYR A 34 2.06 -3.57 11.14
CA TYR A 34 2.78 -4.22 10.04
C TYR A 34 4.28 -4.18 10.32
N GLU A 35 4.80 -3.03 10.75
CA GLU A 35 6.19 -2.87 11.14
C GLU A 35 6.58 -3.86 12.24
N ALA A 36 5.80 -3.91 13.33
CA ALA A 36 6.07 -4.81 14.45
C ALA A 36 5.92 -6.28 14.06
N HIS A 37 5.05 -6.62 13.11
CA HIS A 37 4.91 -7.98 12.60
C HIS A 37 6.10 -8.40 11.75
N LEU A 38 6.49 -7.59 10.78
CA LEU A 38 7.64 -7.84 9.90
C LEU A 38 8.98 -7.84 10.68
N ALA A 39 9.09 -7.04 11.73
CA ALA A 39 10.24 -7.02 12.64
C ALA A 39 10.47 -8.36 13.36
N LYS A 40 9.48 -9.25 13.44
CA LYS A 40 9.62 -10.57 14.08
C LYS A 40 10.45 -11.57 13.27
N GLY A 41 10.87 -11.20 12.05
CA GLY A 41 11.76 -12.00 11.21
C GLY A 41 11.08 -12.72 10.04
N THR A 42 9.79 -12.50 9.81
CA THR A 42 9.10 -13.01 8.61
C THR A 42 9.35 -12.06 7.44
N LYS A 43 9.77 -12.59 6.29
CA LYS A 43 10.03 -11.77 5.08
C LYS A 43 8.76 -11.13 4.50
N TYR A 44 7.64 -11.83 4.59
CA TYR A 44 6.32 -11.45 4.08
C TYR A 44 5.25 -11.53 5.17
N LEU A 45 4.05 -11.02 4.90
CA LEU A 45 3.00 -10.93 5.92
C LEU A 45 2.54 -12.30 6.45
N ALA A 46 2.64 -13.35 5.63
CA ALA A 46 2.22 -14.70 5.98
C ALA A 46 3.38 -15.66 6.31
N GLY A 47 4.63 -15.19 6.31
CA GLY A 47 5.82 -16.03 6.53
C GLY A 47 6.97 -15.67 5.59
N ASP A 48 7.77 -16.66 5.20
CA ASP A 48 8.97 -16.43 4.38
C ASP A 48 8.70 -16.43 2.87
N ASP A 49 7.53 -16.94 2.46
CA ASP A 49 7.08 -16.99 1.08
C ASP A 49 6.05 -15.92 0.77
N PHE A 50 6.13 -15.38 -0.46
CA PHE A 50 5.15 -14.42 -0.94
C PHE A 50 3.79 -15.08 -1.10
N SER A 51 2.75 -14.41 -0.61
CA SER A 51 1.41 -14.97 -0.53
C SER A 51 0.33 -14.00 -1.02
N LEU A 52 -0.91 -14.48 -1.04
CA LEU A 52 -2.08 -13.64 -1.32
C LEU A 52 -2.23 -12.49 -0.30
N ALA A 53 -1.76 -12.69 0.94
CA ALA A 53 -1.77 -11.62 1.95
C ALA A 53 -0.95 -10.41 1.47
N ASP A 54 0.22 -10.65 0.90
CA ASP A 54 1.09 -9.59 0.41
C ASP A 54 0.50 -8.89 -0.81
N LEU A 55 0.00 -9.66 -1.78
CA LEU A 55 -0.61 -9.14 -3.00
C LEU A 55 -1.78 -8.19 -2.67
N PHE A 56 -2.67 -8.59 -1.76
CA PHE A 56 -3.85 -7.80 -1.40
C PHE A 56 -3.47 -6.46 -0.76
N HIS A 57 -2.45 -6.45 0.10
CA HIS A 57 -2.02 -5.23 0.77
C HIS A 57 -1.17 -4.32 -0.11
N THR A 58 -0.45 -4.87 -1.09
CA THR A 58 0.49 -4.14 -1.94
C THR A 58 -0.20 -3.02 -2.74
N VAL A 59 -1.44 -3.20 -3.16
CA VAL A 59 -2.19 -2.19 -3.95
C VAL A 59 -2.30 -0.87 -3.18
N TYR A 60 -2.72 -0.94 -1.91
CA TYR A 60 -2.86 0.24 -1.05
C TYR A 60 -1.50 0.83 -0.65
N MET A 61 -0.52 -0.04 -0.39
CA MET A 61 0.82 0.36 0.04
C MET A 61 1.60 1.04 -1.08
N ASN A 62 1.43 0.60 -2.33
CA ASN A 62 2.01 1.26 -3.50
C ASN A 62 1.41 2.65 -3.71
N TRP A 63 0.10 2.81 -3.55
CA TRP A 63 -0.53 4.13 -3.58
C TRP A 63 0.01 5.05 -2.48
N MET A 64 0.15 4.55 -1.24
CA MET A 64 0.71 5.33 -0.14
C MET A 64 2.18 5.70 -0.37
N LYS A 65 2.99 4.80 -0.94
CA LYS A 65 4.38 5.08 -1.31
C LYS A 65 4.48 6.30 -2.24
N SER A 66 3.53 6.46 -3.17
CA SER A 66 3.48 7.61 -4.07
C SER A 66 2.87 8.86 -3.43
N ALA A 67 1.81 8.70 -2.63
CA ALA A 67 1.04 9.83 -2.11
C ALA A 67 1.61 10.41 -0.80
N ARG A 68 2.15 9.56 0.08
CA ARG A 68 2.56 9.86 1.47
C ARG A 68 3.81 9.04 1.86
N PRO A 69 4.95 9.24 1.18
CA PRO A 69 6.17 8.44 1.41
C PRO A 69 6.68 8.52 2.86
N GLU A 70 6.41 9.62 3.57
CA GLU A 70 6.85 9.83 4.96
C GLU A 70 6.26 8.80 5.94
N LEU A 71 5.14 8.16 5.58
CA LEU A 71 4.56 7.08 6.38
C LEU A 71 5.40 5.79 6.33
N LEU A 72 6.20 5.59 5.28
CA LEU A 72 7.05 4.43 5.12
C LEU A 72 8.48 4.69 5.64
N GLU A 73 8.98 5.91 5.51
CA GLU A 73 10.35 6.29 5.89
C GLU A 73 10.67 6.00 7.36
N LYS A 74 9.69 6.13 8.26
CA LYS A 74 9.86 5.83 9.69
C LYS A 74 9.69 4.35 10.06
N ARG A 75 9.46 3.46 9.09
CA ARG A 75 9.14 2.04 9.26
C ARG A 75 10.00 1.16 8.35
N PRO A 76 11.27 0.89 8.72
CA PRO A 76 12.23 0.24 7.84
C PRO A 76 11.79 -1.17 7.39
N HIS A 77 11.13 -1.97 8.24
CA HIS A 77 10.71 -3.31 7.86
C HIS A 77 9.55 -3.28 6.86
N LEU A 78 8.56 -2.42 7.08
CA LEU A 78 7.47 -2.16 6.15
C LEU A 78 7.99 -1.62 4.81
N SER A 79 8.93 -0.68 4.87
CA SER A 79 9.58 -0.10 3.68
C SER A 79 10.32 -1.15 2.86
N ALA A 80 11.08 -2.02 3.52
CA ALA A 80 11.77 -3.14 2.86
C ALA A 80 10.78 -4.12 2.22
N TRP A 81 9.71 -4.47 2.93
CA TRP A 81 8.66 -5.37 2.42
C TRP A 81 7.98 -4.82 1.16
N ILE A 82 7.53 -3.55 1.16
CA ILE A 82 6.89 -2.98 -0.03
C ILE A 82 7.88 -2.75 -1.17
N HIS A 83 9.15 -2.46 -0.87
CA HIS A 83 10.21 -2.35 -1.87
C HIS A 83 10.45 -3.68 -2.58
N ASP A 84 10.60 -4.79 -1.85
CA ASP A 84 10.77 -6.13 -2.42
C ASP A 84 9.63 -6.49 -3.38
N ILE A 85 8.38 -6.17 -3.02
CA ILE A 85 7.22 -6.51 -3.86
C ILE A 85 7.13 -5.59 -5.09
N THR A 86 7.27 -4.28 -4.89
CA THR A 86 7.08 -3.29 -5.98
C THR A 86 8.19 -3.31 -7.04
N THR A 87 9.31 -3.97 -6.75
CA THR A 87 10.43 -4.16 -7.69
C THR A 87 10.36 -5.47 -8.47
N ARG A 88 9.37 -6.34 -8.20
CA ARG A 88 9.22 -7.61 -8.91
C ARG A 88 8.86 -7.39 -10.38
N PRO A 89 9.45 -8.14 -11.32
CA PRO A 89 9.07 -8.08 -12.73
C PRO A 89 7.58 -8.30 -12.96
N ALA A 90 6.95 -9.22 -12.21
CA ALA A 90 5.52 -9.47 -12.31
C ALA A 90 4.68 -8.25 -11.87
N PHE A 91 5.08 -7.57 -10.80
CA PHE A 91 4.37 -6.38 -10.32
C PHE A 91 4.53 -5.21 -11.30
N LEU A 92 5.74 -4.98 -11.81
CA LEU A 92 5.99 -3.97 -12.83
C LEU A 92 5.18 -4.22 -14.10
N ARG A 93 5.05 -5.49 -14.54
CA ARG A 93 4.15 -5.84 -15.64
C ARG A 93 2.69 -5.51 -15.32
N CYS A 94 2.20 -5.79 -14.12
CA CYS A 94 0.83 -5.40 -13.73
C CYS A 94 0.59 -3.89 -13.81
N LEU A 95 1.58 -3.05 -13.52
CA LEU A 95 1.46 -1.58 -13.67
C LEU A 95 1.45 -1.13 -15.14
N GLN A 96 2.03 -1.93 -16.04
CA GLN A 96 2.04 -1.66 -17.49
C GLN A 96 0.79 -2.18 -18.20
N LEU A 97 0.07 -3.12 -17.58
CA LEU A 97 -1.24 -3.55 -18.04
C LEU A 97 -2.25 -2.45 -17.68
N ASP A 98 -2.36 -1.44 -18.54
CA ASP A 98 -3.59 -0.66 -18.55
C ASP A 98 -4.75 -1.58 -19.02
N TRP A 99 -5.96 -1.25 -18.58
CA TRP A 99 -7.16 -2.01 -18.95
C TRP A 99 -7.41 -1.99 -20.46
N GLU A 100 -6.80 -1.07 -21.21
CA GLU A 100 -6.95 -0.88 -22.65
C GLU A 100 -5.99 -1.79 -23.47
N ASN A 101 -4.88 -2.23 -22.87
CA ASN A 101 -3.79 -3.00 -23.48
C ASN A 101 -3.66 -4.43 -22.91
N ALA A 102 -4.51 -4.81 -21.96
CA ALA A 102 -4.60 -6.19 -21.53
C ALA A 102 -5.12 -7.06 -22.69
N SER A 103 -4.28 -7.96 -23.21
CA SER A 103 -4.78 -9.02 -24.11
C SER A 103 -5.91 -9.78 -23.43
N PRO A 104 -6.99 -10.15 -24.17
CA PRO A 104 -8.06 -10.96 -23.62
C PRO A 104 -7.47 -12.18 -22.92
N ILE A 105 -7.98 -12.47 -21.71
CA ILE A 105 -7.63 -13.70 -20.99
C ILE A 105 -8.01 -14.87 -21.92
N GLN A 106 -7.00 -15.60 -22.40
CA GLN A 106 -7.17 -16.77 -23.26
C GLN A 106 -7.76 -17.94 -22.46
#